data_AF-A0A1G3MGY3-F1
#
_entry.id   AF-A0A1G3MGY3-F1
#
_cell.length_a   1.000
_cell.length_b   1.000
_cell.length_c   1.000
_cell.angle_alpha   90.00
_cell.angle_beta   90.00
_cell.angle_gamma   90.00
#
_symmetry.space_group_name_H-M   'P 1'
#
loop_
_entity.id
_entity.type
_entity.pdbx_description
1 polymer ?
#
loop_
_entity_poly.entity_id
_entity_poly.type
_entity_poly.pdbx_seq_one_letter_code
_entity_poly.pdbx_strand_id
1 'polypeptide(L)'
;MSTQFQSPAECCCNPSVASWQDAVDNLVEFLISQAECFSSGEVVSHIRTHRADLKFKHAWVGERLQNSFANGSFPNYSGGAGEGEVAPVQVTRQTSGLGRTPAGVSVFVYGLDQAVALAHHFEVDVPLPGPGAAFVDGRSLTPPGPQDGLSAAALAMMGGLPTSPPAVPTSPFVPAGTPLAPSTAKGKQAPPGDVVAKVHADGRVCIPKLAFEILAGKTGKPVVGGKALYASWSGLKVLIDQVDGLSTVYPTTDFCRVHLTPPSPLPVGAEYAVVAGADSLTIDFSSPL
;
A
#
# COMPACT_ATOMS: atom_id res chain seq x y z
N MET A 1 13.33 29.00 -18.22
CA MET A 1 14.36 29.08 -17.16
C MET A 1 14.15 27.88 -16.26
N SER A 2 14.90 26.79 -16.47
CA SER A 2 14.82 25.61 -15.59
C SER A 2 15.62 25.87 -14.34
N THR A 3 14.96 25.86 -13.19
CA THR A 3 15.61 25.87 -11.88
C THR A 3 16.31 24.53 -11.73
N GLN A 4 17.62 24.47 -11.87
CA GLN A 4 18.37 23.26 -11.56
C GLN A 4 18.34 23.07 -10.04
N PHE A 5 17.58 22.08 -9.58
CA PHE A 5 17.62 21.65 -8.18
C PHE A 5 18.92 20.90 -7.93
N GLN A 6 19.59 21.15 -6.80
CA GLN A 6 20.89 20.56 -6.49
C GLN A 6 20.77 19.31 -5.59
N SER A 7 19.58 19.05 -5.04
CA SER A 7 19.34 17.86 -4.24
C SER A 7 17.87 17.40 -4.25
N PRO A 8 17.61 16.11 -3.98
CA PRO A 8 16.25 15.61 -3.78
C PRO A 8 15.48 16.37 -2.69
N ALA A 9 16.19 16.82 -1.64
CA ALA A 9 15.58 17.58 -0.56
C ALA A 9 15.06 18.93 -1.07
N GLU A 10 15.82 19.65 -1.90
CA GLU A 10 15.41 20.96 -2.44
C GLU A 10 14.17 20.87 -3.34
N CYS A 11 13.98 19.79 -4.10
CA CYS A 11 12.79 19.59 -4.94
C CYS A 11 11.50 19.48 -4.13
N CYS A 12 11.53 18.69 -3.05
CA CYS A 12 10.37 18.46 -2.20
C CYS A 12 10.17 19.57 -1.15
N CYS A 13 11.28 20.11 -0.61
CA CYS A 13 11.28 21.09 0.47
C CYS A 13 10.92 22.50 0.03
N ASN A 14 10.72 22.77 -1.27
CA ASN A 14 10.32 24.10 -1.69
C ASN A 14 8.96 24.45 -1.07
N PRO A 15 8.88 25.45 -0.17
CA PRO A 15 7.64 25.80 0.53
C PRO A 15 6.55 26.32 -0.43
N SER A 16 6.90 26.67 -1.67
CA SER A 16 5.92 27.01 -2.71
C SER A 16 5.11 25.81 -3.21
N VAL A 17 5.54 24.58 -2.92
CA VAL A 17 4.85 23.35 -3.29
C VAL A 17 3.72 23.13 -2.29
N ALA A 18 2.52 23.56 -2.68
CA ALA A 18 1.34 23.60 -1.81
C ALA A 18 0.61 22.24 -1.70
N SER A 19 0.83 21.32 -2.66
CA SER A 19 0.14 20.03 -2.73
C SER A 19 1.12 18.85 -2.74
N TRP A 20 0.65 17.67 -2.32
CA TRP A 20 1.46 16.45 -2.39
C TRP A 20 1.66 15.99 -3.83
N GLN A 21 0.73 16.31 -4.73
CA GLN A 21 0.82 16.00 -6.15
C GLN A 21 2.00 16.73 -6.79
N ASP A 22 2.11 18.03 -6.55
CA ASP A 22 3.21 18.85 -7.04
C ASP A 22 4.55 18.37 -6.44
N ALA A 23 4.56 17.93 -5.17
CA ALA A 23 5.75 17.37 -4.54
C ALA A 23 6.18 16.05 -5.18
N VAL A 24 5.22 15.19 -5.55
CA VAL A 24 5.49 13.94 -6.29
C VAL A 24 6.05 14.25 -7.67
N ASP A 25 5.41 15.15 -8.42
CA ASP A 25 5.83 15.46 -9.79
C ASP A 25 7.23 16.07 -9.83
N ASN A 26 7.51 17.05 -8.95
CA ASN A 26 8.83 17.68 -8.84
C ASN A 26 9.92 16.67 -8.45
N LEU A 27 9.61 15.74 -7.54
CA LEU A 27 10.57 14.70 -7.14
C LEU A 27 10.85 13.73 -8.28
N VAL A 28 9.81 13.30 -9.01
CA VAL A 28 9.95 12.40 -10.14
C VAL A 28 10.77 13.04 -11.26
N GLU A 29 10.48 14.31 -11.59
CA GLU A 29 11.26 15.07 -12.57
C GLU A 29 12.73 15.15 -12.16
N PHE A 30 13.00 15.42 -10.88
CA PHE A 30 14.36 15.41 -10.35
C PHE A 30 15.05 14.05 -10.49
N LEU A 31 14.42 12.97 -10.01
CA LEU A 31 15.00 11.62 -10.07
C LEU A 31 15.32 11.21 -11.51
N ILE A 32 14.42 11.52 -12.45
CA ILE A 32 14.62 11.26 -13.88
C ILE A 32 15.76 12.11 -14.45
N SER A 33 15.87 13.39 -14.07
CA SER A 33 16.96 14.27 -14.49
C SER A 33 18.35 13.80 -14.02
N GLN A 34 18.39 13.02 -12.94
CA GLN A 34 19.61 12.43 -12.39
C GLN A 34 19.87 11.01 -12.90
N ALA A 35 19.02 10.49 -13.80
CA ALA A 35 19.06 9.11 -14.26
C ALA A 35 18.93 8.07 -13.12
N GLU A 36 18.20 8.41 -12.05
CA GLU A 36 17.97 7.53 -10.91
C GLU A 36 16.72 6.66 -11.09
N CYS A 37 16.81 5.40 -10.67
CA CYS A 37 15.65 4.53 -10.51
C CYS A 37 14.88 4.88 -9.24
N PHE A 38 13.58 4.62 -9.25
CA PHE A 38 12.74 4.84 -8.08
C PHE A 38 11.48 3.99 -8.07
N SER A 39 10.90 3.84 -6.88
CA SER A 39 9.61 3.21 -6.63
C SER A 39 8.66 4.19 -5.95
N SER A 40 7.37 3.84 -5.89
CA SER A 40 6.41 4.64 -5.11
C SER A 40 6.79 4.71 -3.64
N GLY A 41 7.40 3.65 -3.08
CA GLY A 41 7.84 3.62 -1.68
C GLY A 41 8.91 4.67 -1.39
N GLU A 42 9.89 4.80 -2.29
CA GLU A 42 10.97 5.80 -2.20
C GLU A 42 10.43 7.22 -2.30
N VAL A 43 9.56 7.50 -3.27
CA VAL A 43 8.91 8.80 -3.42
C VAL A 43 8.15 9.18 -2.14
N VAL A 44 7.37 8.25 -1.59
CA VAL A 44 6.63 8.49 -0.33
C VAL A 44 7.57 8.69 0.85
N SER A 45 8.61 7.86 0.97
CA SER A 45 9.58 7.96 2.08
C SER A 45 10.29 9.31 2.05
N HIS A 46 10.71 9.74 0.86
CA HIS A 46 11.40 11.02 0.65
C HIS A 46 10.50 12.21 0.99
N ILE A 47 9.27 12.24 0.44
CA ILE A 47 8.33 13.33 0.74
C ILE A 47 7.98 13.36 2.23
N ARG A 48 7.77 12.21 2.89
CA ARG A 48 7.45 12.20 4.34
C ARG A 48 8.61 12.67 5.20
N THR A 49 9.84 12.36 4.81
CA THR A 49 11.05 12.78 5.53
C THR A 49 11.23 14.29 5.47
N HIS A 50 10.92 14.88 4.31
CA HIS A 50 11.24 16.29 4.02
C HIS A 50 10.04 17.24 4.09
N ARG A 51 8.82 16.72 3.96
CA ARG A 51 7.54 17.44 3.93
C ARG A 51 6.48 16.71 4.77
N ALA A 52 6.79 16.55 6.05
CA ALA A 52 5.88 15.91 7.01
C ALA A 52 4.55 16.66 7.19
N ASP A 53 4.45 17.91 6.72
CA ASP A 53 3.24 18.72 6.65
C ASP A 53 2.23 18.22 5.61
N LEU A 54 2.71 17.60 4.53
CA LEU A 54 1.87 17.12 3.44
C LEU A 54 1.12 15.85 3.84
N LYS A 55 -0.19 15.85 3.63
CA LYS A 55 -1.09 14.76 4.03
C LYS A 55 -1.55 13.95 2.83
N PHE A 56 -1.07 12.70 2.70
CA PHE A 56 -1.43 11.83 1.58
C PHE A 56 -1.26 10.34 1.91
N LYS A 57 -2.12 9.50 1.33
CA LYS A 57 -2.02 8.04 1.44
C LYS A 57 -0.94 7.54 0.50
N HIS A 58 -0.16 6.53 0.92
CA HIS A 58 0.85 5.90 0.06
C HIS A 58 0.23 5.39 -1.26
N ALA A 59 -0.94 4.75 -1.18
CA ALA A 59 -1.66 4.25 -2.35
C ALA A 59 -1.94 5.34 -3.41
N TRP A 60 -2.20 6.58 -3.01
CA TRP A 60 -2.46 7.68 -3.97
C TRP A 60 -1.22 8.06 -4.77
N VAL A 61 -0.03 7.97 -4.17
CA VAL A 61 1.23 8.19 -4.90
C VAL A 61 1.45 7.08 -5.91
N GLY A 62 1.25 5.82 -5.51
CA GLY A 62 1.36 4.68 -6.44
C GLY A 62 0.41 4.81 -7.63
N GLU A 63 -0.87 5.12 -7.38
CA GLU A 63 -1.88 5.36 -8.41
C GLU A 63 -1.51 6.54 -9.33
N ARG A 64 -1.04 7.65 -8.76
CA ARG A 64 -0.59 8.82 -9.54
C ARG A 64 0.55 8.46 -10.47
N LEU A 65 1.61 7.82 -9.97
CA LEU A 65 2.77 7.43 -10.77
C LEU A 65 2.38 6.47 -11.90
N GLN A 66 1.52 5.49 -11.60
CA GLN A 66 1.03 4.55 -12.60
C GLN A 66 0.22 5.26 -13.70
N ASN A 67 -0.67 6.18 -13.33
CA ASN A 67 -1.44 6.97 -14.29
C ASN A 67 -0.55 7.88 -15.14
N SER A 68 0.41 8.57 -14.52
CA SER A 68 1.36 9.42 -15.24
C SER A 68 2.22 8.62 -16.23
N PHE A 69 2.67 7.42 -15.85
CA PHE A 69 3.37 6.51 -16.75
C PHE A 69 2.49 6.05 -17.92
N ALA A 70 1.27 5.57 -17.62
CA ALA A 70 0.32 5.08 -18.63
C ALA A 70 -0.10 6.16 -19.64
N ASN A 71 -0.15 7.42 -19.20
CA ASN A 71 -0.48 8.58 -20.03
C ASN A 71 0.74 9.17 -20.76
N GLY A 72 1.94 8.60 -20.62
CA GLY A 72 3.16 9.13 -21.22
C GLY A 72 3.54 10.52 -20.67
N SER A 73 3.12 10.84 -19.44
CA SER A 73 3.37 12.13 -18.80
C SER A 73 4.67 12.18 -18.01
N PHE A 74 5.39 11.06 -17.90
CA PHE A 74 6.73 11.08 -17.32
C PHE A 74 7.71 11.79 -18.27
N PRO A 75 8.64 12.59 -17.74
CA PRO A 75 9.75 13.08 -18.54
C PRO A 75 10.61 11.90 -19.01
N ASN A 76 11.25 12.08 -20.16
CA ASN A 76 12.26 11.14 -20.62
C ASN A 76 13.54 11.31 -19.80
N TYR A 77 14.27 10.22 -19.61
CA TYR A 77 15.62 10.29 -19.11
C TYR A 77 16.53 10.92 -20.17
N SER A 78 17.50 11.73 -19.73
CA SER A 78 18.62 12.06 -20.60
C SER A 78 19.46 10.80 -20.80
N GLY A 79 19.46 10.24 -22.01
CA GLY A 79 20.56 9.36 -22.42
C GLY A 79 21.87 10.14 -22.23
N GLY A 80 22.95 9.45 -21.86
CA GLY A 80 24.24 10.11 -21.61
C GLY A 80 24.75 10.94 -22.80
N ALA A 81 25.97 11.47 -22.72
CA ALA A 81 26.53 12.33 -23.78
C ALA A 81 26.46 11.68 -25.18
N GLY A 82 25.46 12.07 -25.98
CA GLY A 82 25.24 11.62 -27.35
C GLY A 82 24.13 10.58 -27.55
N GLU A 83 23.56 10.04 -26.47
CA GLU A 83 22.38 9.18 -26.53
C GLU A 83 21.15 10.08 -26.31
N GLY A 84 20.20 10.05 -27.26
CA GLY A 84 19.01 10.89 -27.17
C GLY A 84 18.17 10.63 -25.91
N GLU A 85 17.06 11.33 -25.79
CA GLU A 85 16.09 11.07 -24.72
C GLU A 85 15.60 9.61 -24.75
N VAL A 86 15.59 8.97 -23.58
CA VAL A 86 15.13 7.58 -23.41
C VAL A 86 13.85 7.58 -22.59
N ALA A 87 12.80 6.98 -23.15
CA ALA A 87 11.53 6.84 -22.44
C ALA A 87 11.70 5.97 -21.18
N PRO A 88 11.07 6.32 -20.05
CA PRO A 88 11.15 5.53 -18.84
C PRO A 88 10.56 4.14 -19.04
N VAL A 89 11.11 3.14 -18.34
CA VAL A 89 10.53 1.81 -18.24
C VAL A 89 9.83 1.62 -16.89
N GLN A 90 8.82 0.75 -16.86
CA GLN A 90 8.17 0.30 -15.63
C GLN A 90 8.37 -1.21 -15.50
N VAL A 91 8.88 -1.65 -14.36
CA VAL A 91 9.10 -3.07 -14.04
C VAL A 91 8.34 -3.46 -12.78
N THR A 92 7.58 -4.55 -12.86
CA THR A 92 6.92 -5.14 -11.69
C THR A 92 7.92 -5.96 -10.88
N ARG A 93 7.98 -5.71 -9.56
CA ARG A 93 8.83 -6.46 -8.61
C ARG A 93 8.02 -6.97 -7.43
N GLN A 94 8.52 -8.04 -6.79
CA GLN A 94 7.93 -8.63 -5.59
C GLN A 94 8.73 -8.20 -4.36
N THR A 95 8.05 -7.69 -3.34
CA THR A 95 8.67 -7.34 -2.06
C THR A 95 9.12 -8.60 -1.30
N SER A 96 10.26 -8.49 -0.65
CA SER A 96 10.80 -9.46 0.31
C SER A 96 10.27 -9.23 1.73
N GLY A 97 9.61 -8.11 1.97
CA GLY A 97 8.99 -7.78 3.25
C GLY A 97 9.86 -6.90 4.14
N LEU A 98 10.78 -6.12 3.55
CA LEU A 98 11.61 -5.18 4.27
C LEU A 98 10.80 -3.93 4.65
N GLY A 99 10.95 -3.48 5.90
CA GLY A 99 10.21 -2.34 6.43
C GLY A 99 8.74 -2.68 6.69
N ARG A 100 7.82 -1.91 6.11
CA ARG A 100 6.37 -1.95 6.43
C ARG A 100 5.52 -2.58 5.33
N THR A 101 6.11 -2.83 4.17
CA THR A 101 5.42 -3.50 3.07
C THR A 101 5.52 -5.01 3.31
N PRO A 102 4.39 -5.76 3.32
CA PRO A 102 4.44 -7.21 3.44
C PRO A 102 5.26 -7.86 2.33
N ALA A 103 5.85 -9.04 2.58
CA ALA A 103 6.47 -9.86 1.55
C ALA A 103 5.43 -10.36 0.53
N GLY A 104 5.86 -10.56 -0.72
CA GLY A 104 5.02 -11.06 -1.82
C GLY A 104 4.02 -10.05 -2.37
N VAL A 105 4.22 -8.75 -2.11
CA VAL A 105 3.41 -7.68 -2.68
C VAL A 105 4.07 -7.20 -3.97
N SER A 106 3.28 -7.14 -5.04
CA SER A 106 3.71 -6.56 -6.32
C SER A 106 3.82 -5.03 -6.20
N VAL A 107 4.96 -4.47 -6.59
CA VAL A 107 5.18 -3.02 -6.70
C VAL A 107 5.82 -2.69 -8.04
N PHE A 108 5.72 -1.42 -8.45
CA PHE A 108 6.36 -0.92 -9.67
C PHE A 108 7.65 -0.17 -9.34
N VAL A 109 8.69 -0.46 -10.11
CA VAL A 109 9.96 0.27 -10.14
C VAL A 109 10.10 0.92 -11.50
N TYR A 110 10.45 2.20 -11.51
CA TYR A 110 10.68 3.01 -12.69
C TYR A 110 12.17 3.22 -12.89
N GLY A 111 12.64 3.21 -14.14
CA GLY A 111 14.06 3.34 -14.44
C GLY A 111 14.34 3.68 -15.90
N LEU A 112 15.63 3.91 -16.19
CA LEU A 112 16.14 4.18 -17.53
C LEU A 112 15.96 2.99 -18.48
N ASP A 113 16.28 1.79 -17.98
CA ASP A 113 16.11 0.53 -18.70
C ASP A 113 15.69 -0.60 -17.75
N GLN A 114 15.29 -1.72 -18.34
CA GLN A 114 14.75 -2.86 -17.60
C GLN A 114 15.79 -3.51 -16.67
N ALA A 115 17.05 -3.56 -17.09
CA ALA A 115 18.12 -4.20 -16.31
C ALA A 115 18.43 -3.38 -15.05
N VAL A 116 18.55 -2.06 -15.18
CA VAL A 116 18.79 -1.15 -14.04
C VAL A 116 17.60 -1.16 -13.08
N ALA A 117 16.36 -1.09 -13.59
CA ALA A 117 15.16 -1.15 -12.75
C ALA A 117 15.02 -2.49 -11.99
N LEU A 118 15.45 -3.61 -12.58
CA LEU A 118 15.48 -4.92 -11.92
C LEU A 118 16.58 -5.03 -10.85
N ALA A 119 17.71 -4.34 -11.03
CA ALA A 119 18.81 -4.31 -10.07
C ALA A 119 18.56 -3.34 -8.90
N HIS A 120 17.69 -2.33 -9.09
CA HIS A 120 17.43 -1.27 -8.12
C HIS A 120 16.90 -1.78 -6.77
N HIS A 121 17.41 -1.22 -5.68
CA HIS A 121 16.91 -1.48 -4.33
C HIS A 121 15.67 -0.62 -4.07
N PHE A 122 14.48 -1.22 -4.08
CA PHE A 122 13.22 -0.48 -4.03
C PHE A 122 12.46 -0.58 -2.70
N GLU A 123 12.82 -1.53 -1.83
CA GLU A 123 12.16 -1.66 -0.53
C GLU A 123 12.81 -0.72 0.48
N VAL A 124 12.14 0.39 0.74
CA VAL A 124 12.53 1.37 1.76
C VAL A 124 11.58 1.36 2.94
N ASP A 125 12.11 1.71 4.12
CA ASP A 125 11.24 2.02 5.24
C ASP A 125 10.53 3.35 4.98
N VAL A 126 9.20 3.34 5.15
CA VAL A 126 8.37 4.51 4.89
C VAL A 126 7.93 5.09 6.23
N PRO A 127 8.40 6.30 6.59
CA PRO A 127 8.04 6.95 7.84
C PRO A 127 6.53 7.01 8.04
N LEU A 128 6.10 6.96 9.30
CA LEU A 128 4.72 7.24 9.64
C LEU A 128 4.35 8.68 9.21
N PRO A 129 3.08 8.92 8.83
CA PRO A 129 2.58 10.28 8.73
C PRO A 129 2.85 11.03 10.06
N GLY A 130 3.21 12.31 9.98
CA GLY A 130 3.46 13.13 11.16
C GLY A 130 2.26 13.16 12.12
N PRO A 131 2.50 13.35 13.43
CA PRO A 131 1.43 13.44 14.42
C PRO A 131 0.43 14.56 14.04
N GLY A 132 -0.88 14.24 14.02
CA GLY A 132 -1.93 15.17 13.59
C GLY A 132 -2.26 15.13 12.08
N ALA A 133 -1.62 14.27 11.30
CA ALA A 133 -2.03 13.97 9.93
C ALA A 133 -3.28 13.06 9.89
N ALA A 134 -4.43 13.59 10.29
CA ALA A 134 -5.70 13.01 9.86
C ALA A 134 -5.73 13.09 8.33
N PHE A 135 -5.81 11.94 7.65
CA PHE A 135 -5.96 11.91 6.19
C PHE A 135 -7.29 12.57 5.84
N VAL A 136 -7.23 13.75 5.23
CA VAL A 136 -8.37 14.34 4.54
C VAL A 136 -8.59 13.45 3.32
N ASP A 137 -9.78 12.85 3.15
CA ASP A 137 -10.09 12.07 1.95
C ASP A 137 -10.05 13.01 0.72
N GLY A 138 -8.87 13.12 0.10
CA GLY A 138 -8.57 13.96 -1.05
C GLY A 138 -9.19 13.47 -2.36
N ARG A 139 -10.29 12.72 -2.31
CA ARG A 139 -11.09 12.35 -3.50
C ARG A 139 -11.92 13.51 -4.05
N SER A 140 -11.73 14.74 -3.58
CA SER A 140 -12.19 15.93 -4.31
C SER A 140 -11.29 16.14 -5.53
N LEU A 141 -11.44 15.26 -6.52
CA LEU A 141 -11.06 15.54 -7.89
C LEU A 141 -12.02 16.62 -8.38
N THR A 142 -11.70 17.89 -8.12
CA THR A 142 -12.12 18.91 -9.07
C THR A 142 -11.36 18.56 -10.36
N PRO A 143 -12.05 18.26 -11.47
CA PRO A 143 -11.35 17.95 -12.71
C PRO A 143 -10.48 19.15 -13.08
N PRO A 144 -9.22 18.94 -13.51
CA PRO A 144 -8.51 20.01 -14.17
C PRO A 144 -9.37 20.47 -15.35
N GLY A 145 -9.52 21.80 -15.51
CA GLY A 145 -10.20 22.38 -16.66
C GLY A 145 -9.62 21.84 -17.98
N PRO A 146 -10.30 22.07 -19.12
CA PRO A 146 -9.91 21.51 -20.40
C PRO A 146 -8.45 21.89 -20.71
N GLN A 147 -7.57 20.90 -20.65
CA GLN A 147 -6.21 21.03 -21.18
C GLN A 147 -6.28 20.67 -22.65
N ASP A 148 -6.15 21.69 -23.48
CA ASP A 148 -6.06 21.57 -24.93
C ASP A 148 -4.81 20.78 -25.34
N GLY A 149 -5.04 19.73 -26.13
CA GLY A 149 -4.14 19.29 -27.19
C GLY A 149 -2.92 18.44 -26.79
N LEU A 150 -3.04 17.12 -26.95
CA LEU A 150 -1.90 16.25 -27.27
C LEU A 150 -2.20 15.36 -28.48
N SER A 151 -1.18 15.27 -29.33
CA SER A 151 -1.15 14.79 -30.72
C SER A 151 -1.18 13.26 -30.83
N ALA A 152 -1.85 12.77 -31.88
CA ALA A 152 -2.00 11.36 -32.26
C ALA A 152 -0.71 10.64 -32.72
N ALA A 153 0.48 11.16 -32.38
CA ALA A 153 1.75 10.67 -32.91
C ALA A 153 2.47 9.60 -32.06
N ALA A 154 2.00 9.28 -30.84
CA ALA A 154 2.69 8.34 -29.95
C ALA A 154 2.30 6.85 -30.12
N LEU A 155 1.35 6.52 -31.01
CA LEU A 155 0.78 5.17 -31.11
C LEU A 155 1.45 4.23 -32.14
N ALA A 156 2.59 4.60 -32.73
CA ALA A 156 3.11 3.94 -33.94
C ALA A 156 4.42 3.13 -33.81
N MET A 157 4.99 2.91 -32.62
CA MET A 157 6.37 2.38 -32.49
C MET A 157 6.55 1.05 -31.71
N MET A 158 5.53 0.20 -31.57
CA MET A 158 5.74 -1.17 -31.08
C MET A 158 5.13 -2.22 -32.03
N GLY A 159 5.92 -2.61 -33.03
CA GLY A 159 5.63 -3.73 -33.92
C GLY A 159 5.99 -5.07 -33.26
N GLY A 160 5.06 -6.03 -33.33
CA GLY A 160 5.33 -7.43 -33.01
C GLY A 160 4.12 -8.20 -32.46
N LEU A 161 3.15 -8.52 -33.31
CA LEU A 161 2.07 -9.48 -33.00
C LEU A 161 2.61 -10.92 -32.89
N PRO A 162 2.08 -11.72 -31.96
CA PRO A 162 1.54 -13.01 -32.37
C PRO A 162 0.08 -13.21 -31.94
N THR A 163 -0.70 -13.66 -32.93
CA THR A 163 -1.91 -14.49 -32.92
C THR A 163 -2.89 -14.43 -31.74
N SER A 164 -4.11 -14.02 -32.09
CA SER A 164 -5.33 -13.90 -31.30
C SER A 164 -5.63 -15.06 -30.33
N PRO A 165 -6.03 -14.78 -29.08
CA PRO A 165 -6.73 -15.75 -28.24
C PRO A 165 -8.25 -15.77 -28.55
N PRO A 166 -8.96 -16.87 -28.19
CA PRO A 166 -10.37 -17.05 -28.52
C PRO A 166 -11.28 -16.11 -27.73
N ALA A 167 -12.38 -15.71 -28.36
CA ALA A 167 -13.39 -14.81 -27.82
C ALA A 167 -14.02 -15.35 -26.52
N VAL A 168 -13.96 -14.55 -25.45
CA VAL A 168 -14.69 -14.77 -24.20
C VAL A 168 -16.08 -14.13 -24.32
N PRO A 169 -17.17 -14.82 -23.94
CA PRO A 169 -18.51 -14.25 -23.98
C PRO A 169 -18.65 -13.11 -22.97
N THR A 170 -19.09 -11.95 -23.46
CA THR A 170 -19.45 -10.76 -22.69
C THR A 170 -20.59 -11.06 -21.72
N SER A 171 -20.31 -10.98 -20.42
CA SER A 171 -21.35 -10.89 -19.38
C SER A 171 -21.94 -9.47 -19.34
N PRO A 172 -23.24 -9.33 -19.01
CA PRO A 172 -23.88 -8.03 -18.93
C PRO A 172 -23.29 -7.18 -17.79
N PHE A 173 -23.01 -5.92 -18.13
CA PHE A 173 -22.57 -4.86 -17.26
C PHE A 173 -23.60 -4.60 -16.15
N VAL A 174 -23.20 -4.79 -14.89
CA VAL A 174 -23.96 -4.40 -13.71
C VAL A 174 -23.47 -3.01 -13.27
N PRO A 175 -24.32 -1.97 -13.22
CA PRO A 175 -23.89 -0.64 -12.82
C PRO A 175 -23.40 -0.61 -11.37
N ALA A 176 -22.30 0.12 -11.16
CA ALA A 176 -21.66 0.30 -9.86
C ALA A 176 -22.63 0.93 -8.84
N GLY A 177 -22.88 0.20 -7.75
CA GLY A 177 -23.68 0.66 -6.64
C GLY A 177 -23.01 1.79 -5.86
N THR A 178 -23.83 2.69 -5.34
CA THR A 178 -23.51 3.82 -4.47
C THR A 178 -22.59 3.42 -3.29
N PRO A 179 -21.59 4.24 -2.91
CA PRO A 179 -20.74 3.95 -1.76
C PRO A 179 -21.56 3.89 -0.47
N LEU A 180 -21.51 2.75 0.21
CA LEU A 180 -22.11 2.54 1.53
C LEU A 180 -21.34 3.34 2.58
N ALA A 181 -22.09 4.06 3.42
CA ALA A 181 -21.59 4.73 4.62
C ALA A 181 -20.86 3.74 5.56
N PRO A 182 -19.96 4.21 6.45
CA PRO A 182 -19.33 3.36 7.46
C PRO A 182 -20.38 2.64 8.30
N SER A 183 -20.59 1.37 8.00
CA SER A 183 -21.54 0.51 8.69
C SER A 183 -20.99 0.17 10.07
N THR A 184 -21.60 0.76 11.10
CA THR A 184 -21.44 0.27 12.47
C THR A 184 -22.33 -0.96 12.60
N ALA A 185 -21.79 -2.13 12.26
CA ALA A 185 -22.53 -3.38 12.30
C ALA A 185 -22.83 -3.78 13.76
N LYS A 186 -24.11 -3.67 14.17
CA LYS A 186 -24.64 -4.43 15.30
C LYS A 186 -24.83 -5.89 14.85
N GLY A 187 -23.76 -6.68 14.88
CA GLY A 187 -23.78 -8.09 14.48
C GLY A 187 -24.55 -8.97 15.46
N LYS A 188 -25.28 -9.96 14.93
CA LYS A 188 -25.83 -11.09 15.70
C LYS A 188 -24.65 -11.79 16.42
N GLN A 189 -24.81 -12.08 17.71
CA GLN A 189 -23.82 -12.86 18.47
C GLN A 189 -23.69 -14.26 17.86
N ALA A 190 -22.52 -14.57 17.31
CA ALA A 190 -22.13 -15.94 17.03
C ALA A 190 -21.96 -16.70 18.37
N PRO A 191 -22.27 -18.00 18.42
CA PRO A 191 -21.98 -18.84 19.57
C PRO A 191 -20.50 -18.75 19.98
N PRO A 192 -20.17 -18.84 21.29
CA PRO A 192 -18.79 -18.96 21.74
C PRO A 192 -18.16 -20.24 21.17
N GLY A 193 -17.15 -20.10 20.30
CA GLY A 193 -16.44 -21.23 19.68
C GLY A 193 -16.39 -21.21 18.15
N ASP A 194 -17.22 -20.41 17.48
CA ASP A 194 -17.34 -20.44 16.01
C ASP A 194 -16.29 -19.59 15.26
N VAL A 195 -15.39 -18.93 15.97
CA VAL A 195 -14.40 -18.05 15.36
C VAL A 195 -13.08 -18.77 15.21
N VAL A 196 -12.66 -18.94 13.96
CA VAL A 196 -11.46 -19.69 13.59
C VAL A 196 -10.43 -18.75 12.98
N ALA A 197 -9.19 -18.81 13.48
CA ALA A 197 -8.02 -18.21 12.87
C ALA A 197 -7.32 -19.23 11.98
N LYS A 198 -6.80 -18.78 10.82
CA LYS A 198 -6.20 -19.66 9.81
C LYS A 198 -4.75 -19.28 9.52
N VAL A 199 -3.87 -20.28 9.39
CA VAL A 199 -2.49 -20.10 8.96
C VAL A 199 -2.42 -20.01 7.44
N HIS A 200 -1.91 -18.89 6.92
CA HIS A 200 -1.72 -18.66 5.49
C HIS A 200 -0.41 -19.28 4.97
N ALA A 201 -0.25 -19.30 3.65
CA ALA A 201 0.94 -19.85 2.99
C ALA A 201 2.24 -19.10 3.35
N ASP A 202 2.14 -17.85 3.79
CA ASP A 202 3.26 -17.02 4.27
C ASP A 202 3.62 -17.29 5.75
N GLY A 203 2.99 -18.29 6.38
CA GLY A 203 3.18 -18.64 7.79
C GLY A 203 2.50 -17.70 8.78
N ARG A 204 1.76 -16.69 8.30
CA ARG A 204 1.05 -15.74 9.18
C ARG A 204 -0.31 -16.28 9.58
N VAL A 205 -0.71 -16.01 10.82
CA VAL A 205 -2.05 -16.34 11.32
C VAL A 205 -2.99 -15.17 11.00
N CYS A 206 -4.06 -15.42 10.26
CA CYS A 206 -5.10 -14.45 9.98
C CYS A 206 -6.27 -14.62 10.95
N ILE A 207 -6.52 -13.57 11.74
CA ILE A 207 -7.68 -13.50 12.64
C ILE A 207 -8.84 -12.81 11.92
N PRO A 208 -10.02 -13.43 11.83
CA PRO A 208 -11.15 -12.85 11.12
C PRO A 208 -11.74 -11.65 11.86
N LYS A 209 -12.33 -10.71 11.09
CA LYS A 209 -13.03 -9.52 11.59
C LYS A 209 -14.00 -9.82 12.73
N LEU A 210 -14.73 -10.93 12.62
CA LEU A 210 -15.75 -11.36 13.57
C LEU A 210 -15.19 -11.49 14.99
N ALA A 211 -13.93 -11.92 15.16
CA ALA A 211 -13.28 -11.98 16.46
C ALA A 211 -13.25 -10.60 17.14
N PHE A 212 -12.86 -9.57 16.39
CA PHE A 212 -12.75 -8.20 16.88
C PHE A 212 -14.11 -7.54 17.11
N GLU A 213 -15.12 -7.90 16.32
CA GLU A 213 -16.50 -7.47 16.57
C GLU A 213 -17.05 -8.04 17.88
N ILE A 214 -16.76 -9.32 18.18
CA ILE A 214 -17.12 -9.93 19.46
C ILE A 214 -16.36 -9.25 20.61
N LEU A 215 -15.06 -9.01 20.45
CA LEU A 215 -14.27 -8.30 21.46
C LEU A 215 -14.81 -6.89 21.72
N ALA A 216 -15.14 -6.15 20.66
CA ALA A 216 -15.72 -4.81 20.77
C ALA A 216 -17.09 -4.84 21.47
N GLY A 217 -17.91 -5.83 21.17
CA GLY A 217 -19.20 -6.05 21.85
C GLY A 217 -19.04 -6.35 23.34
N LYS A 218 -18.02 -7.11 23.74
CA LYS A 218 -17.75 -7.45 25.15
C LYS A 218 -17.11 -6.30 25.94
N THR A 219 -16.19 -5.56 25.34
CA THR A 219 -15.45 -4.47 25.99
C THR A 219 -16.18 -3.13 25.95
N GLY A 220 -17.15 -2.97 25.05
CA GLY A 220 -17.76 -1.68 24.74
C GLY A 220 -16.83 -0.71 23.99
N LYS A 221 -15.63 -1.15 23.61
CA LYS A 221 -14.62 -0.32 22.92
C LYS A 221 -14.50 -0.74 21.45
N PRO A 222 -14.72 0.17 20.49
CA PRO A 222 -14.67 -0.18 19.08
C PRO A 222 -13.24 -0.51 18.63
N VAL A 223 -13.07 -1.66 17.99
CA VAL A 223 -11.82 -2.03 17.30
C VAL A 223 -11.89 -1.52 15.86
N VAL A 224 -11.04 -0.55 15.53
CA VAL A 224 -11.02 0.09 14.20
C VAL A 224 -9.72 -0.26 13.49
N GLY A 225 -9.79 -0.59 12.20
CA GLY A 225 -8.61 -0.80 11.36
C GLY A 225 -7.64 0.37 11.42
N GLY A 226 -6.34 0.07 11.46
CA GLY A 226 -5.27 1.06 11.60
C GLY A 226 -5.03 1.59 13.02
N LYS A 227 -5.90 1.30 14.00
CA LYS A 227 -5.58 1.54 15.41
C LYS A 227 -4.75 0.40 15.98
N ALA A 228 -3.75 0.75 16.78
CA ALA A 228 -2.91 -0.21 17.48
C ALA A 228 -3.75 -1.09 18.42
N LEU A 229 -3.51 -2.40 18.36
CA LEU A 229 -3.81 -3.38 19.39
C LEU A 229 -2.49 -3.92 19.93
N TYR A 230 -2.54 -4.63 21.05
CA TYR A 230 -1.35 -5.15 21.71
C TYR A 230 -1.45 -6.67 21.81
N ALA A 231 -0.36 -7.36 21.46
CA ALA A 231 -0.28 -8.80 21.47
C ALA A 231 0.86 -9.29 22.38
N SER A 232 0.56 -10.19 23.30
CA SER A 232 1.55 -10.92 24.11
C SER A 232 1.57 -12.39 23.75
N TRP A 233 2.78 -12.94 23.70
CA TRP A 233 3.01 -14.37 23.50
C TRP A 233 3.40 -15.01 24.84
N SER A 234 2.78 -16.15 25.14
CA SER A 234 3.15 -17.04 26.24
C SER A 234 3.28 -18.46 25.69
N GLY A 235 4.47 -18.79 25.19
CA GLY A 235 4.71 -20.04 24.46
C GLY A 235 3.94 -20.06 23.13
N LEU A 236 3.10 -21.08 22.94
CA LEU A 236 2.23 -21.23 21.77
C LEU A 236 0.87 -20.54 21.94
N LYS A 237 0.71 -19.67 22.94
CA LYS A 237 -0.52 -18.93 23.19
C LYS A 237 -0.31 -17.46 22.91
N VAL A 238 -1.25 -16.85 22.19
CA VAL A 238 -1.28 -15.39 21.99
C VAL A 238 -2.51 -14.78 22.66
N LEU A 239 -2.27 -13.68 23.38
CA LEU A 239 -3.30 -12.82 23.95
C LEU A 239 -3.27 -11.49 23.19
N ILE A 240 -4.43 -11.02 22.74
CA ILE A 240 -4.57 -9.73 22.06
C ILE A 240 -5.54 -8.87 22.84
N ASP A 241 -5.14 -7.66 23.21
CA ASP A 241 -5.93 -6.72 23.97
C ASP A 241 -5.81 -5.27 23.43
N GLN A 242 -6.48 -4.34 24.11
CA GLN A 242 -6.44 -2.91 23.82
C GLN A 242 -5.63 -2.13 24.87
N VAL A 243 -4.83 -2.82 25.69
CA VAL A 243 -4.07 -2.22 26.80
C VAL A 243 -2.61 -2.12 26.40
N ASP A 244 -2.04 -0.93 26.55
CA ASP A 244 -0.64 -0.70 26.21
C ASP A 244 0.30 -1.51 27.11
N GLY A 245 1.45 -1.92 26.57
CA GLY A 245 2.48 -2.65 27.30
C GLY A 245 3.07 -3.87 26.58
N LEU A 246 2.62 -4.19 25.36
CA LEU A 246 3.06 -5.38 24.61
C LEU A 246 3.40 -5.07 23.14
N SER A 247 3.73 -6.09 22.36
CA SER A 247 4.04 -5.93 20.93
C SER A 247 2.83 -5.38 20.17
N THR A 248 3.03 -4.27 19.47
CA THR A 248 1.94 -3.61 18.74
C THR A 248 1.58 -4.38 17.47
N VAL A 249 0.28 -4.62 17.28
CA VAL A 249 -0.28 -5.19 16.04
C VAL A 249 -1.36 -4.28 15.48
N TYR A 250 -1.45 -4.21 14.16
CA TYR A 250 -2.36 -3.31 13.47
C TYR A 250 -3.38 -4.11 12.65
N PRO A 251 -4.68 -4.07 12.98
CA PRO A 251 -5.71 -4.62 12.13
C PRO A 251 -5.73 -3.87 10.79
N THR A 252 -5.85 -4.61 9.69
CA THR A 252 -5.97 -4.02 8.35
C THR A 252 -7.18 -3.10 8.26
N THR A 253 -7.09 -2.04 7.45
CA THR A 253 -8.17 -1.05 7.28
C THR A 253 -9.43 -1.64 6.68
N ASP A 254 -9.27 -2.60 5.76
CA ASP A 254 -10.37 -3.00 4.90
C ASP A 254 -11.20 -4.13 5.49
N PHE A 255 -10.64 -4.89 6.46
CA PHE A 255 -11.31 -6.06 7.02
C PHE A 255 -10.99 -6.33 8.51
N CYS A 256 -10.32 -5.41 9.22
CA CYS A 256 -9.80 -5.61 10.57
C CYS A 256 -9.15 -7.00 10.75
N ARG A 257 -8.34 -7.43 9.78
CA ARG A 257 -7.59 -8.69 9.89
C ARG A 257 -6.27 -8.36 10.59
N VAL A 258 -5.93 -9.14 11.59
CA VAL A 258 -4.61 -9.06 12.21
C VAL A 258 -3.80 -10.25 11.70
N HIS A 259 -2.62 -9.93 11.17
CA HIS A 259 -1.61 -10.92 10.84
C HIS A 259 -0.64 -11.04 12.01
N LEU A 260 -0.52 -12.24 12.56
CA LEU A 260 0.45 -12.55 13.59
C LEU A 260 1.55 -13.44 13.03
N THR A 261 2.79 -13.18 13.43
CA THR A 261 3.92 -14.08 13.18
C THR A 261 4.16 -14.89 14.46
N PRO A 262 3.85 -16.20 14.47
CA PRO A 262 4.08 -17.04 15.64
C PRO A 262 5.57 -17.23 15.90
N PRO A 263 5.98 -17.45 17.18
CA PRO A 263 7.38 -17.65 17.55
C PRO A 263 7.97 -18.96 17.00
N SER A 264 7.11 -19.91 16.64
CA SER A 264 7.47 -21.16 15.96
C SER A 264 6.63 -21.33 14.69
N PRO A 265 7.18 -21.95 13.63
CA PRO A 265 6.42 -22.26 12.42
C PRO A 265 5.17 -23.09 12.74
N LEU A 266 4.03 -22.68 12.19
CA LEU A 266 2.77 -23.42 12.26
C LEU A 266 2.48 -24.08 10.90
N PRO A 267 1.76 -25.22 10.84
CA PRO A 267 1.40 -25.85 9.58
C PRO A 267 0.52 -24.93 8.73
N VAL A 268 0.88 -24.73 7.46
CA VAL A 268 0.07 -23.95 6.51
C VAL A 268 -1.32 -24.57 6.39
N GLY A 269 -2.35 -23.73 6.46
CA GLY A 269 -3.75 -24.18 6.39
C GLY A 269 -4.33 -24.66 7.72
N ALA A 270 -3.53 -24.78 8.79
CA ALA A 270 -4.03 -25.12 10.12
C ALA A 270 -5.03 -24.06 10.62
N GLU A 271 -6.03 -24.54 11.34
CA GLU A 271 -7.13 -23.76 11.86
C GLU A 271 -7.09 -23.83 13.39
N TYR A 272 -7.29 -22.68 14.05
CA TYR A 272 -7.19 -22.55 15.50
C TYR A 272 -8.38 -21.77 16.05
N ALA A 273 -8.93 -22.21 17.17
CA ALA A 273 -10.04 -21.52 17.81
C ALA A 273 -9.61 -20.16 18.38
N VAL A 274 -10.40 -19.13 18.10
CA VAL A 274 -10.26 -17.80 18.69
C VAL A 274 -11.27 -17.66 19.83
N VAL A 275 -10.78 -17.61 21.06
CA VAL A 275 -11.60 -17.45 22.25
C VAL A 275 -11.63 -15.98 22.65
N ALA A 276 -12.79 -15.36 22.57
CA ALA A 276 -12.99 -14.02 23.11
C ALA A 276 -13.21 -14.08 24.63
N GLY A 277 -12.28 -13.55 25.41
CA GLY A 277 -12.40 -13.32 26.86
C GLY A 277 -13.29 -12.12 27.17
N ALA A 278 -13.18 -11.56 28.38
CA ALA A 278 -13.91 -10.35 28.77
C ALA A 278 -13.33 -9.08 28.11
N ASP A 279 -12.01 -9.03 28.01
CA ASP A 279 -11.21 -7.86 27.62
C ASP A 279 -10.18 -8.15 26.53
N SER A 280 -10.06 -9.41 26.12
CA SER A 280 -8.98 -9.90 25.27
C SER A 280 -9.45 -11.01 24.32
N LEU A 281 -8.70 -11.23 23.23
CA LEU A 281 -8.78 -12.42 22.40
C LEU A 281 -7.63 -13.35 22.76
N THR A 282 -7.91 -14.65 22.79
CA THR A 282 -6.91 -15.68 23.03
C THR A 282 -6.93 -16.70 21.90
N ILE A 283 -5.76 -17.09 21.43
CA ILE A 283 -5.59 -18.21 20.49
C ILE A 283 -4.53 -19.14 21.07
N ASP A 284 -4.87 -20.43 21.15
CA ASP A 284 -3.96 -21.47 21.59
C ASP A 284 -3.49 -22.29 20.39
N PHE A 285 -2.21 -22.20 20.05
CA PHE A 285 -1.61 -22.89 18.92
C PHE A 285 -1.10 -24.30 19.28
N SER A 286 -1.32 -24.79 20.51
CA SER A 286 -0.92 -26.15 20.90
C SER A 286 -1.79 -27.25 20.29
N SER A 287 -3.00 -26.93 19.83
CA SER A 287 -3.96 -27.91 19.34
C SER A 287 -4.80 -27.32 18.20
N PRO A 288 -4.51 -27.66 16.93
CA PRO A 288 -5.35 -27.23 15.82
C PRO A 288 -6.75 -27.87 15.90
N LEU A 289 -7.73 -27.23 15.26
CA LEU A 289 -9.09 -27.73 15.08
C LEU A 289 -9.18 -28.85 14.03
#